data_AF-A0A2L2YSZ5-F1
#
_entry.id   AF-A0A2L2YSZ5-F1
#
_cell.length_a   1.000
_cell.length_b   1.000
_cell.length_c   1.000
_cell.angle_alpha   90.00
_cell.angle_beta   90.00
_cell.angle_gamma   90.00
#
_symmetry.space_group_name_H-M   'P 1'
#
loop_
_entity.id
_entity.type
_entity.pdbx_description
1 polymer ?
#
loop_
_entity_poly.entity_id
_entity_poly.type
_entity_poly.pdbx_seq_one_letter_code
_entity_poly.pdbx_strand_id
1 'polypeptide(L)'
;LLLHNVSRYHRGMYQCQAFNAQGKGKSEEVVLRIQYAPVCSEKQRQSYGVAKNEEIDVSCSVDSDPQDIVFWWIFNNTVAETRTIKTFDNNLMKNRSIVKFAPETQMDYGALYCFAKNSVGTINEPCIFHIVPTGPPESLQNCSIMNQTFNSLSFLCEVGDDGGMKQTFHLEVYSMRKELLLANITQYESPNFTVRNLPAGTAFVIAIYSSNNKGRSSTVVLTAATLYSTAMQIEEKNRSIIGIVLLVSLAAVGTLALLAAAALVTVFKNKARSPTREAAPTGHEMIHKTSNSQKTTFENG
;
A
#
# COMPACT_ATOMS: atom_id res chain seq x y z
N LEU A 1 9.16 17.39 -71.77
CA LEU A 1 8.41 16.71 -70.69
C LEU A 1 7.62 17.77 -69.94
N LEU A 2 6.32 17.59 -69.78
CA LEU A 2 5.47 18.46 -68.97
C LEU A 2 4.79 17.58 -67.92
N LEU A 3 4.96 17.91 -66.64
CA LEU A 3 4.38 17.18 -65.52
C LEU A 3 3.27 18.04 -64.90
N HIS A 4 2.05 17.49 -64.86
CA HIS A 4 0.91 18.11 -64.18
C HIS A 4 0.60 17.35 -62.89
N ASN A 5 0.05 18.05 -61.89
CA ASN A 5 -0.31 17.48 -60.59
C ASN A 5 0.86 16.72 -59.92
N VAL A 6 1.98 17.44 -59.79
CA VAL A 6 3.25 16.87 -59.30
C VAL A 6 3.13 16.47 -57.82
N SER A 7 3.24 15.18 -57.55
CA SER A 7 3.42 14.62 -56.20
C SER A 7 4.91 14.40 -55.86
N ARG A 8 5.23 14.27 -54.56
CA ARG A 8 6.59 13.98 -54.06
C ARG A 8 7.26 12.74 -54.69
N TYR A 9 6.46 11.81 -55.22
CA TYR A 9 6.94 10.57 -55.85
C TYR A 9 7.52 10.79 -57.25
N HIS A 10 7.32 11.95 -57.86
CA HIS A 10 7.97 12.32 -59.12
C HIS A 10 9.41 12.84 -58.91
N ARG A 11 9.91 12.86 -57.67
CA ARG A 11 11.30 13.26 -57.42
C ARG A 11 12.24 12.24 -58.05
N GLY A 12 13.33 12.71 -58.65
CA GLY A 12 14.31 11.81 -59.25
C GLY A 12 15.16 12.46 -60.32
N MET A 13 15.95 11.64 -61.00
CA MET A 13 16.82 12.05 -62.10
C MET A 13 16.08 11.87 -63.41
N TYR A 14 16.07 12.93 -64.22
CA TYR A 14 15.47 12.97 -65.53
C TYR A 14 16.56 13.17 -66.59
N GLN A 15 16.48 12.40 -67.67
CA GLN A 15 17.40 12.49 -68.80
C GLN A 15 16.60 12.41 -70.10
N CYS A 16 16.96 13.23 -71.08
CA CYS A 16 16.39 13.14 -72.42
C CYS A 16 17.28 12.25 -73.29
N GLN A 17 16.69 11.31 -74.02
CA GLN A 17 17.39 10.53 -75.03
C GLN A 17 16.83 10.85 -76.41
N ALA A 18 17.69 11.33 -77.30
CA ALA A 18 17.37 11.60 -78.70
C ALA A 18 17.99 10.52 -79.59
N PHE A 19 17.34 10.22 -80.72
CA PHE A 19 17.85 9.28 -81.71
C PHE A 19 17.68 9.83 -83.12
N ASN A 20 18.65 9.55 -83.98
CA ASN A 20 18.62 9.83 -85.41
C ASN A 20 19.27 8.67 -86.19
N ALA A 21 19.39 8.81 -87.52
CA ALA A 21 19.98 7.78 -88.38
C ALA A 21 21.45 7.43 -88.04
N GLN A 22 22.16 8.31 -87.31
CA GLN A 22 23.56 8.12 -86.92
C GLN A 22 23.71 7.46 -85.53
N GLY A 23 22.66 7.45 -84.71
CA GLY A 23 22.70 6.81 -83.39
C GLY A 23 21.80 7.45 -82.34
N LYS A 24 22.11 7.18 -81.07
CA LYS A 24 21.39 7.70 -79.89
C LYS A 24 22.31 8.61 -79.07
N GLY A 25 21.83 9.78 -78.70
CA GLY A 25 22.49 10.69 -77.75
C GLY A 25 21.65 10.88 -76.50
N LYS A 26 22.28 11.06 -75.35
CA LYS A 26 21.62 11.37 -74.08
C LYS A 26 22.04 12.76 -73.63
N SER A 27 21.11 13.51 -73.03
CA SER A 27 21.43 14.77 -72.35
C SER A 27 22.15 14.52 -71.03
N GLU A 28 22.65 15.58 -70.41
CA GLU A 28 22.98 15.56 -68.99
C GLU A 28 21.74 15.23 -68.15
N GLU A 29 21.97 14.62 -66.98
CA GLU A 29 20.92 14.32 -66.01
C GLU A 29 20.52 15.58 -65.24
N VAL A 30 19.21 15.74 -65.00
CA VAL A 30 18.64 16.83 -64.20
C VAL A 30 17.89 16.24 -63.02
N VAL A 31 18.19 16.71 -61.80
CA VAL A 31 17.50 16.28 -60.58
C VAL A 31 16.24 17.12 -60.38
N LEU A 32 15.07 16.51 -60.45
CA LEU A 32 13.81 17.14 -60.05
C LEU A 32 13.64 16.98 -58.53
N ARG A 33 13.88 18.07 -57.79
CA ARG A 33 13.57 18.17 -56.36
C ARG A 33 12.14 18.71 -56.18
N ILE A 34 11.37 18.05 -55.34
CA ILE A 34 9.98 18.44 -55.05
C ILE A 34 9.89 18.70 -53.55
N GLN A 35 9.56 19.94 -53.21
CA GLN A 35 9.31 20.34 -51.83
C GLN A 35 7.86 20.03 -51.45
N TYR A 36 7.64 19.59 -50.22
CA TYR A 36 6.33 19.20 -49.69
C TYR A 36 6.24 19.49 -48.20
N ALA A 37 5.01 19.75 -47.72
CA ALA A 37 4.74 19.90 -46.28
C ALA A 37 5.06 18.60 -45.52
N PRO A 38 5.39 18.66 -44.22
CA PRO A 38 5.74 17.48 -43.44
C PRO A 38 4.64 16.42 -43.40
N VAL A 39 5.02 15.15 -43.35
CA VAL A 39 4.11 13.99 -43.25
C VAL A 39 4.64 13.02 -42.19
N CYS A 40 3.76 12.37 -41.43
CA CYS A 40 4.18 11.38 -40.44
C CYS A 40 5.00 10.26 -41.06
N SER A 41 6.10 9.89 -40.39
CA SER A 41 6.85 8.68 -40.75
C SER A 41 5.98 7.44 -40.55
N GLU A 42 6.02 6.49 -41.50
CA GLU A 42 5.20 5.28 -41.50
C GLU A 42 5.54 4.32 -40.35
N LYS A 43 6.78 4.34 -39.86
CA LYS A 43 7.30 3.37 -38.87
C LYS A 43 7.64 4.05 -37.55
N GLN A 44 6.62 4.51 -36.83
CA GLN A 44 6.77 5.04 -35.47
C GLN A 44 5.76 4.42 -34.51
N ARG A 45 6.14 4.31 -33.23
CA ARG A 45 5.29 3.77 -32.17
C ARG A 45 4.10 4.70 -31.94
N GLN A 46 2.87 4.18 -32.02
CA GLN A 46 1.64 4.98 -31.87
C GLN A 46 0.96 4.82 -30.50
N SER A 47 1.34 3.83 -29.70
CA SER A 47 0.72 3.58 -28.38
C SER A 47 1.77 3.38 -27.30
N TYR A 48 1.54 4.05 -26.17
CA TYR A 48 2.40 4.05 -25.00
C TYR A 48 1.56 3.66 -23.79
N GLY A 49 1.84 2.48 -23.24
CA GLY A 49 1.35 2.09 -21.92
C GLY A 49 2.26 2.67 -20.86
N VAL A 50 1.70 3.49 -19.97
CA VAL A 50 2.46 4.28 -18.99
C VAL A 50 1.80 4.15 -17.63
N ALA A 51 2.58 3.98 -16.57
CA ALA A 51 2.08 4.02 -15.21
C ALA A 51 1.89 5.46 -14.75
N LYS A 52 1.02 5.66 -13.76
CA LYS A 52 0.84 6.97 -13.12
C LYS A 52 2.16 7.46 -12.53
N ASN A 53 2.50 8.73 -12.76
CA ASN A 53 3.76 9.39 -12.40
C ASN A 53 5.02 8.84 -13.10
N GLU A 54 4.88 7.97 -14.10
CA GLU A 54 6.02 7.52 -14.92
C GLU A 54 6.26 8.51 -16.06
N GLU A 55 7.46 9.09 -16.12
CA GLU A 55 7.87 9.94 -17.24
C GLU A 55 8.33 9.11 -18.43
N ILE A 56 7.77 9.41 -19.62
CA ILE A 56 8.15 8.78 -20.88
C ILE A 56 8.53 9.81 -21.95
N ASP A 57 9.40 9.39 -22.87
CA ASP A 57 9.74 10.14 -24.08
C ASP A 57 8.88 9.67 -25.26
N VAL A 58 7.98 10.54 -25.71
CA VAL A 58 7.17 10.31 -26.93
C VAL A 58 7.84 11.01 -28.10
N SER A 59 8.11 10.24 -29.14
CA SER A 59 8.95 10.67 -30.26
C SER A 59 8.15 10.74 -31.55
N CYS A 60 8.04 11.94 -32.12
CA CYS A 60 7.42 12.18 -33.41
C CYS A 60 8.48 12.39 -34.48
N SER A 61 8.41 11.60 -35.56
CA SER A 61 9.27 11.75 -36.73
C SER A 61 8.43 12.03 -37.97
N VAL A 62 8.87 13.02 -38.76
CA VAL A 62 8.20 13.41 -40.01
C VAL A 62 9.15 13.34 -41.20
N ASP A 63 8.60 13.04 -42.37
CA ASP A 63 9.26 13.19 -43.66
C ASP A 63 8.87 14.53 -44.27
N SER A 64 9.86 15.32 -44.70
CA SER A 64 9.67 16.71 -45.14
C SER A 64 10.85 17.19 -46.00
N ASP A 65 10.54 17.98 -47.03
CA ASP A 65 11.51 18.75 -47.78
C ASP A 65 10.96 20.18 -47.98
N PRO A 66 11.60 21.24 -47.42
CA PRO A 66 12.87 21.24 -46.69
C PRO A 66 12.77 20.73 -45.24
N GLN A 67 13.94 20.49 -44.62
CA GLN A 67 14.06 19.93 -43.26
C GLN A 67 14.09 20.98 -42.13
N ASP A 68 13.92 22.26 -42.44
CA ASP A 68 13.76 23.29 -41.40
C ASP A 68 12.31 23.27 -40.93
N ILE A 69 12.05 22.47 -39.89
CA ILE A 69 10.72 22.11 -39.40
C ILE A 69 10.52 22.69 -38.00
N VAL A 70 9.35 23.28 -37.76
CA VAL A 70 8.87 23.71 -36.44
C VAL A 70 7.83 22.70 -35.96
N PHE A 71 8.02 22.19 -34.74
CA PHE A 71 7.11 21.26 -34.10
C PHE A 71 6.31 21.91 -32.98
N TRP A 72 5.08 21.44 -32.77
CA TRP A 72 4.32 21.72 -31.56
C TRP A 72 3.43 20.54 -31.20
N TRP A 73 3.12 20.43 -29.91
CA TRP A 73 2.38 19.31 -29.36
C TRP A 73 1.11 19.78 -28.67
N ILE A 74 0.04 19.05 -28.92
CA ILE A 74 -1.26 19.24 -28.29
C ILE A 74 -1.63 17.94 -27.60
N PHE A 75 -2.02 18.01 -26.33
CA PHE A 75 -2.66 16.89 -25.64
C PHE A 75 -4.17 17.10 -25.65
N ASN A 76 -4.91 16.02 -25.91
CA ASN A 76 -6.36 15.99 -25.84
C ASN A 76 -6.81 14.76 -25.04
N ASN A 77 -7.67 15.01 -24.06
CA ASN A 77 -8.48 14.01 -23.37
C ASN A 77 -9.95 14.22 -23.77
N THR A 78 -10.66 13.12 -24.00
CA THR A 78 -12.13 13.03 -24.19
C THR A 78 -13.00 13.87 -23.22
N VAL A 79 -12.49 14.33 -22.08
CA VAL A 79 -13.22 14.97 -20.97
C VAL A 79 -12.95 16.50 -20.85
N ALA A 80 -12.40 17.15 -21.90
CA ALA A 80 -12.49 18.62 -22.14
C ALA A 80 -11.27 19.52 -21.85
N GLU A 81 -10.04 19.00 -21.76
CA GLU A 81 -8.86 19.87 -21.75
C GLU A 81 -7.93 19.60 -22.94
N THR A 82 -7.83 20.61 -23.82
CA THR A 82 -6.77 20.67 -24.83
C THR A 82 -5.66 21.56 -24.28
N ARG A 83 -4.48 20.99 -24.02
CA ARG A 83 -3.32 21.74 -23.52
C ARG A 83 -2.15 21.68 -24.48
N THR A 84 -1.49 22.82 -24.66
CA THR A 84 -0.22 22.88 -25.37
C THR A 84 0.90 22.39 -24.46
N ILE A 85 1.71 21.45 -24.93
CA ILE A 85 2.82 20.92 -24.14
C ILE A 85 4.11 21.61 -24.59
N LYS A 86 4.86 22.13 -23.61
CA LYS A 86 6.19 22.68 -23.85
C LYS A 86 7.14 21.53 -24.19
N THR A 87 7.71 21.57 -25.38
CA THR A 87 8.71 20.60 -25.83
C THR A 87 10.07 20.88 -25.20
N PHE A 88 10.82 19.82 -24.91
CA PHE A 88 12.25 19.94 -24.67
C PHE A 88 12.95 19.78 -26.03
N ASP A 89 13.41 20.90 -26.59
CA ASP A 89 14.01 20.92 -27.92
C ASP A 89 15.48 20.44 -27.86
N ASN A 90 15.67 19.12 -27.80
CA ASN A 90 16.99 18.53 -28.00
C ASN A 90 17.29 18.48 -29.51
N ASN A 91 17.71 19.64 -30.03
CA ASN A 91 18.09 19.97 -31.41
C ASN A 91 19.25 19.11 -31.99
N LEU A 92 19.12 17.78 -32.02
CA LEU A 92 20.08 16.87 -32.62
C LEU A 92 19.56 16.23 -33.93
N MET A 93 18.25 16.22 -34.17
CA MET A 93 17.65 15.70 -35.42
C MET A 93 16.57 16.64 -35.95
N LYS A 94 16.84 17.32 -37.08
CA LYS A 94 15.96 18.35 -37.68
C LYS A 94 14.53 17.88 -38.02
N ASN A 95 14.32 16.58 -38.19
CA ASN A 95 13.03 16.00 -38.60
C ASN A 95 12.30 15.23 -37.49
N ARG A 96 12.74 15.39 -36.23
CA ARG A 96 12.21 14.66 -35.08
C ARG A 96 12.02 15.57 -33.89
N SER A 97 10.88 15.44 -33.22
CA SER A 97 10.57 16.12 -31.96
C SER A 97 10.26 15.10 -30.87
N ILE A 98 10.70 15.38 -29.65
CA ILE A 98 10.46 14.54 -28.47
C ILE A 98 9.75 15.36 -27.41
N VAL A 99 8.70 14.79 -26.83
CA VAL A 99 7.99 15.36 -25.68
C VAL A 99 8.11 14.40 -24.50
N LYS A 100 8.49 14.95 -23.34
CA LYS A 100 8.45 14.26 -22.04
C LYS A 100 7.04 14.38 -21.49
N PHE A 101 6.43 13.24 -21.17
CA PHE A 101 5.07 13.19 -20.68
C PHE A 101 4.98 12.24 -19.49
N ALA A 102 4.37 12.71 -18.39
CA ALA A 102 4.11 11.92 -17.20
C ALA A 102 2.62 12.10 -16.82
N PRO A 103 1.80 11.06 -16.86
CA PRO A 103 0.41 11.17 -16.45
C PRO A 103 0.31 11.19 -14.92
N GLU A 104 -0.26 12.26 -14.35
CA GLU A 104 -0.40 12.39 -12.88
C GLU A 104 -1.77 11.91 -12.39
N THR A 105 -2.79 12.10 -13.22
CA THR A 105 -4.17 11.76 -12.93
C THR A 105 -4.78 10.89 -14.04
N GLN A 106 -5.95 10.30 -13.77
CA GLN A 106 -6.68 9.54 -14.79
C GLN A 106 -7.07 10.40 -16.01
N MET A 107 -7.13 11.72 -15.84
CA MET A 107 -7.44 12.67 -16.91
C MET A 107 -6.23 13.01 -17.79
N ASP A 108 -5.03 12.57 -17.41
CA ASP A 108 -3.82 12.75 -18.22
C ASP A 108 -3.58 11.59 -19.20
N TYR A 109 -4.46 10.58 -19.21
CA TYR A 109 -4.50 9.57 -20.27
C TYR A 109 -5.36 10.06 -21.44
N GLY A 110 -4.88 9.85 -22.67
CA GLY A 110 -5.48 10.45 -23.85
C GLY A 110 -4.60 10.35 -25.09
N ALA A 111 -4.66 11.35 -25.95
CA ALA A 111 -3.89 11.39 -27.19
C ALA A 111 -2.99 12.63 -27.25
N LEU A 112 -1.74 12.41 -27.63
CA LEU A 112 -0.78 13.45 -28.00
C LEU A 112 -0.79 13.61 -29.52
N TYR A 113 -0.93 14.86 -29.96
CA TYR A 113 -0.95 15.26 -31.36
C TYR A 113 0.32 16.04 -31.65
N CYS A 114 1.17 15.47 -32.48
CA CYS A 114 2.35 16.12 -32.99
C CYS A 114 2.02 16.82 -34.30
N PHE A 115 2.24 18.12 -34.33
CA PHE A 115 2.18 18.91 -35.54
C PHE A 115 3.57 19.36 -35.96
N ALA A 116 3.74 19.54 -37.27
CA ALA A 116 4.97 19.95 -37.89
C ALA A 116 4.69 20.93 -39.03
N LYS A 117 5.55 21.94 -39.20
CA LYS A 117 5.47 22.93 -40.27
C LYS A 117 6.85 23.20 -40.85
N ASN A 118 6.95 23.22 -42.17
CA ASN A 118 8.12 23.72 -42.89
C ASN A 118 7.74 24.97 -43.71
N SER A 119 8.64 25.45 -44.58
CA SER A 119 8.38 26.61 -45.44
C SER A 119 7.29 26.38 -46.49
N VAL A 120 6.96 25.12 -46.82
CA VAL A 120 5.93 24.75 -47.81
C VAL A 120 4.55 24.76 -47.17
N GLY A 121 4.44 24.27 -45.94
CA GLY A 121 3.16 24.21 -45.25
C GLY A 121 3.20 23.46 -43.92
N THR A 122 2.02 23.34 -43.35
CA THR A 122 1.76 22.55 -42.13
C THR A 122 1.29 21.16 -42.51
N ILE A 123 1.62 20.17 -41.68
CA ILE A 123 1.06 18.82 -41.79
C ILE A 123 -0.47 18.85 -41.75
N ASN A 124 -1.13 18.16 -42.68
CA ASN A 124 -2.60 18.12 -42.74
C ASN A 124 -3.20 17.21 -41.66
N GLU A 125 -2.61 16.03 -41.45
CA GLU A 125 -3.02 15.04 -40.46
C GLU A 125 -1.91 14.88 -39.41
N PRO A 126 -2.12 15.35 -38.16
CA PRO A 126 -1.09 15.28 -37.13
C PRO A 126 -0.75 13.82 -36.79
N CYS A 127 0.48 13.58 -36.33
CA CYS A 127 0.84 12.25 -35.83
C CYS A 127 0.22 12.06 -34.44
N ILE A 128 -0.59 11.00 -34.29
CA ILE A 128 -1.35 10.74 -33.08
C ILE A 128 -0.67 9.63 -32.27
N PHE A 129 -0.48 9.88 -30.97
CA PHE A 129 0.11 8.94 -30.02
C PHE A 129 -0.83 8.75 -28.83
N HIS A 130 -1.26 7.51 -28.59
CA HIS A 130 -2.18 7.17 -27.50
C HIS A 130 -1.40 6.82 -26.24
N ILE A 131 -1.69 7.55 -25.15
CA ILE A 131 -1.18 7.28 -23.81
C ILE A 131 -2.27 6.52 -23.06
N VAL A 132 -2.00 5.24 -22.77
CA VAL A 132 -2.94 4.36 -22.09
C VAL A 132 -2.40 3.98 -20.71
N PRO A 133 -3.27 3.86 -19.68
CA PRO A 133 -2.84 3.42 -18.37
C PRO A 133 -2.27 2.01 -18.47
N THR A 134 -1.04 1.83 -18.01
CA THR A 134 -0.41 0.51 -17.94
C THR A 134 0.63 0.52 -16.83
N GLY A 135 0.24 0.04 -15.66
CA GLY A 135 1.11 -0.07 -14.50
C GLY A 135 0.71 -1.23 -13.59
N PRO A 136 1.50 -1.54 -12.56
CA PRO A 136 1.01 -2.33 -11.44
C PRO A 136 -0.20 -1.62 -10.81
N PRO A 137 -1.12 -2.35 -10.17
CA PRO A 137 -2.26 -1.70 -9.54
C PRO A 137 -1.83 -0.86 -8.34
N GLU A 138 -2.65 0.12 -7.96
CA GLU A 138 -2.48 0.85 -6.71
C GLU A 138 -2.84 -0.04 -5.50
N SER A 139 -2.44 0.42 -4.31
CA SER A 139 -2.76 -0.28 -3.07
C SER A 139 -4.28 -0.30 -2.85
N LEU A 140 -4.74 -1.39 -2.24
CA LEU A 140 -6.10 -1.46 -1.72
C LEU A 140 -6.33 -0.36 -0.67
N GLN A 141 -7.55 0.15 -0.61
CA GLN A 141 -7.95 1.22 0.31
C GLN A 141 -8.94 0.68 1.36
N ASN A 142 -9.08 1.37 2.48
CA ASN A 142 -10.11 1.10 3.49
C ASN A 142 -10.25 -0.37 3.93
N CYS A 143 -9.12 -1.08 4.04
CA CYS A 143 -9.09 -2.47 4.50
C CYS A 143 -9.47 -2.58 5.98
N SER A 144 -10.52 -3.34 6.27
CA SER A 144 -11.04 -3.52 7.63
C SER A 144 -11.35 -4.99 7.94
N ILE A 145 -11.36 -5.32 9.24
CA ILE A 145 -11.72 -6.65 9.72
C ILE A 145 -13.24 -6.69 9.92
N MET A 146 -13.92 -7.56 9.20
CA MET A 146 -15.39 -7.65 9.22
C MET A 146 -15.94 -8.65 10.22
N ASN A 147 -15.23 -9.76 10.44
CA ASN A 147 -15.65 -10.78 11.38
C ASN A 147 -14.44 -11.47 12.00
N GLN A 148 -14.53 -11.77 13.30
CA GLN A 148 -13.50 -12.42 14.08
C GLN A 148 -14.13 -13.53 14.91
N THR A 149 -13.59 -14.75 14.77
CA THR A 149 -13.99 -15.89 15.58
C THR A 149 -12.77 -16.48 16.29
N PHE A 150 -12.95 -17.59 16.99
CA PHE A 150 -11.83 -18.31 17.59
C PHE A 150 -10.94 -19.02 16.56
N ASN A 151 -11.37 -19.17 15.30
CA ASN A 151 -10.60 -19.88 14.27
C ASN A 151 -10.64 -19.25 12.87
N SER A 152 -11.28 -18.09 12.71
CA SER A 152 -11.43 -17.44 11.41
C SER A 152 -11.40 -15.92 11.50
N LEU A 153 -10.92 -15.30 10.43
CA LEU A 153 -10.88 -13.85 10.24
C LEU A 153 -11.41 -13.50 8.85
N SER A 154 -12.28 -12.51 8.76
CA SER A 154 -12.80 -11.99 7.49
C SER A 154 -12.39 -10.54 7.28
N PHE A 155 -12.00 -10.19 6.06
CA PHE A 155 -11.51 -8.88 5.68
C PHE A 155 -12.25 -8.35 4.45
N LEU A 156 -12.48 -7.05 4.43
CA LEU A 156 -13.02 -6.34 3.28
C LEU A 156 -12.16 -5.09 3.03
N CYS A 157 -11.75 -4.90 1.78
CA CYS A 157 -11.08 -3.70 1.30
C CYS A 157 -11.87 -3.05 0.15
N GLU A 158 -11.50 -1.82 -0.18
CA GLU A 158 -11.91 -1.14 -1.40
C GLU A 158 -10.82 -1.27 -2.46
N VAL A 159 -11.24 -1.39 -3.71
CA VAL A 159 -10.34 -1.49 -4.86
C VAL A 159 -9.65 -0.15 -5.11
N GLY A 160 -8.35 -0.19 -5.36
CA GLY A 160 -7.60 0.95 -5.90
C GLY A 160 -7.69 1.01 -7.42
N ASP A 161 -6.93 1.91 -8.03
CA ASP A 161 -6.72 1.92 -9.49
C ASP A 161 -6.09 0.60 -9.95
N ASP A 162 -6.61 0.01 -11.02
CA ASP A 162 -6.15 -1.27 -11.55
C ASP A 162 -4.91 -1.15 -12.45
N GLY A 163 -4.50 0.09 -12.76
CA GLY A 163 -3.36 0.39 -13.63
C GLY A 163 -3.65 0.07 -15.10
N GLY A 164 -4.92 0.01 -15.50
CA GLY A 164 -5.39 -0.27 -16.86
C GLY A 164 -5.41 -1.75 -17.25
N MET A 165 -5.20 -2.66 -16.29
CA MET A 165 -5.13 -4.10 -16.52
C MET A 165 -5.91 -4.86 -15.45
N LYS A 166 -6.50 -6.01 -15.80
CA LYS A 166 -7.29 -6.82 -14.86
C LYS A 166 -6.49 -7.17 -13.60
N GLN A 167 -7.03 -6.75 -12.45
CA GLN A 167 -6.46 -6.95 -11.13
C GLN A 167 -6.88 -8.28 -10.50
N THR A 168 -6.01 -8.81 -9.65
CA THR A 168 -6.24 -9.94 -8.74
C THR A 168 -5.83 -9.55 -7.33
N PHE A 169 -6.45 -10.12 -6.31
CA PHE A 169 -6.28 -9.71 -4.93
C PHE A 169 -5.73 -10.85 -4.09
N HIS A 170 -4.79 -10.55 -3.21
CA HIS A 170 -4.08 -11.55 -2.41
C HIS A 170 -4.07 -11.15 -0.94
N LEU A 171 -4.20 -12.15 -0.08
CA LEU A 171 -4.09 -12.00 1.36
C LEU A 171 -3.19 -13.12 1.92
N GLU A 172 -2.16 -12.70 2.64
CA GLU A 172 -1.20 -13.57 3.30
C GLU A 172 -1.29 -13.37 4.82
N VAL A 173 -1.35 -14.47 5.57
CA VAL A 173 -1.44 -14.44 7.04
C VAL A 173 -0.17 -15.00 7.65
N TYR A 174 0.53 -14.19 8.43
CA TYR A 174 1.75 -14.55 9.13
C TYR A 174 1.51 -14.64 10.63
N SER A 175 2.06 -15.66 11.27
CA SER A 175 2.07 -15.75 12.74
C SER A 175 3.01 -14.70 13.33
N MET A 176 2.52 -13.84 14.23
CA MET A 176 3.41 -12.86 14.91
C MET A 176 4.50 -13.52 15.75
N ARG A 177 4.26 -14.72 16.29
CA ARG A 177 5.22 -15.40 17.18
C ARG A 177 6.24 -16.25 16.44
N LYS A 178 5.84 -16.85 15.32
CA LYS A 178 6.64 -17.85 14.59
C LYS A 178 7.17 -17.32 13.26
N GLU A 179 6.76 -16.11 12.85
CA GLU A 179 7.09 -15.51 11.54
C GLU A 179 6.77 -16.43 10.35
N LEU A 180 5.83 -17.37 10.54
CA LEU A 180 5.48 -18.38 9.56
C LEU A 180 4.23 -17.96 8.77
N LEU A 181 4.26 -18.12 7.45
CA LEU A 181 3.09 -18.00 6.58
C LEU A 181 2.12 -19.16 6.87
N LEU A 182 0.93 -18.83 7.36
CA LEU A 182 -0.12 -19.79 7.73
C LEU A 182 -1.20 -19.93 6.66
N ALA A 183 -1.49 -18.87 5.91
CA ALA A 183 -2.50 -18.89 4.86
C ALA A 183 -2.13 -17.93 3.72
N ASN A 184 -2.44 -18.33 2.49
CA ASN A 184 -2.36 -17.50 1.28
C ASN A 184 -3.67 -17.68 0.51
N ILE A 185 -4.43 -16.60 0.38
CA ILE A 185 -5.74 -16.59 -0.27
C ILE A 185 -5.69 -15.63 -1.45
N THR A 186 -6.20 -16.06 -2.59
CA THR A 186 -6.34 -15.21 -3.78
C THR A 186 -7.82 -15.07 -4.15
N GLN A 187 -8.23 -13.87 -4.51
CA GLN A 187 -9.54 -13.53 -5.03
C GLN A 187 -9.42 -12.86 -6.40
N TYR A 188 -10.36 -13.15 -7.31
CA TYR A 188 -10.29 -12.73 -8.71
C TYR A 188 -11.31 -11.65 -9.10
N GLU A 189 -12.34 -11.43 -8.28
CA GLU A 189 -13.44 -10.51 -8.59
C GLU A 189 -13.50 -9.32 -7.62
N SER A 190 -13.34 -9.56 -6.32
CA SER A 190 -13.38 -8.52 -5.30
C SER A 190 -12.44 -8.83 -4.13
N PRO A 191 -11.92 -7.82 -3.42
CA PRO A 191 -11.01 -7.98 -2.29
C PRO A 191 -11.76 -8.33 -0.99
N ASN A 192 -12.59 -9.38 -1.03
CA ASN A 192 -13.29 -9.95 0.13
C ASN A 192 -12.66 -11.29 0.51
N PHE A 193 -12.08 -11.35 1.70
CA PHE A 193 -11.31 -12.50 2.15
C PHE A 193 -11.91 -13.13 3.40
N THR A 194 -11.87 -14.46 3.49
CA THR A 194 -12.19 -15.19 4.71
C THR A 194 -11.16 -16.28 4.93
N VAL A 195 -10.38 -16.13 5.99
CA VAL A 195 -9.36 -17.07 6.43
C VAL A 195 -9.97 -17.96 7.52
N ARG A 196 -9.82 -19.28 7.40
CA ARG A 196 -10.34 -20.26 8.36
C ARG A 196 -9.19 -21.12 8.91
N ASN A 197 -9.48 -21.92 9.94
CA ASN A 197 -8.54 -22.85 10.58
C ASN A 197 -7.33 -22.18 11.22
N LEU A 198 -7.50 -20.97 11.75
CA LEU A 198 -6.48 -20.25 12.50
C LEU A 198 -6.44 -20.73 13.96
N PRO A 199 -5.25 -20.76 14.61
CA PRO A 199 -5.13 -21.05 16.04
C PRO A 199 -5.84 -20.00 16.89
N ALA A 200 -6.66 -20.44 17.86
CA ALA A 200 -7.38 -19.55 18.77
C ALA A 200 -6.45 -18.70 19.65
N GLY A 201 -6.93 -17.53 20.08
CA GLY A 201 -6.22 -16.62 20.97
C GLY A 201 -4.86 -16.15 20.44
N THR A 202 -4.63 -16.24 19.13
CA THR A 202 -3.34 -15.94 18.50
C THR A 202 -3.42 -14.67 17.68
N ALA A 203 -2.33 -13.89 17.69
CA ALA A 203 -2.19 -12.65 16.92
C ALA A 203 -1.39 -12.90 15.62
N PHE A 204 -1.80 -12.22 14.56
CA PHE A 204 -1.31 -12.40 13.19
C PHE A 204 -0.99 -11.05 12.52
N VAL A 205 -0.02 -11.07 11.61
CA VAL A 205 0.23 -10.00 10.64
C VAL A 205 -0.42 -10.40 9.33
N ILE A 206 -1.22 -9.51 8.77
CA ILE A 206 -1.99 -9.74 7.56
C ILE A 206 -1.43 -8.83 6.49
N ALA A 207 -0.90 -9.40 5.42
CA ALA A 207 -0.40 -8.68 4.26
C ALA A 207 -1.42 -8.82 3.13
N ILE A 208 -1.99 -7.69 2.70
CA ILE A 208 -2.99 -7.64 1.64
C ILE A 208 -2.44 -6.79 0.50
N TYR A 209 -2.48 -7.31 -0.72
CA TYR A 209 -2.03 -6.59 -1.91
C TYR A 209 -2.84 -7.02 -3.11
N SER A 210 -2.71 -6.26 -4.18
CA SER A 210 -3.28 -6.58 -5.47
C SER A 210 -2.17 -6.78 -6.50
N SER A 211 -2.47 -7.48 -7.59
CA SER A 211 -1.52 -7.70 -8.67
C SER A 211 -2.19 -7.80 -10.03
N ASN A 212 -1.44 -7.44 -11.07
CA ASN A 212 -1.81 -7.64 -12.47
C ASN A 212 -0.56 -8.09 -13.26
N ASN A 213 -0.67 -8.22 -14.58
CA ASN A 213 0.43 -8.66 -15.45
C ASN A 213 1.64 -7.68 -15.48
N LYS A 214 1.54 -6.50 -14.88
CA LYS A 214 2.61 -5.50 -14.79
C LYS A 214 3.32 -5.52 -13.45
N GLY A 215 2.68 -6.00 -12.39
CA GLY A 215 3.33 -6.18 -11.10
C GLY A 215 2.35 -6.22 -9.93
N ARG A 216 2.91 -6.08 -8.72
CA ARG A 216 2.17 -6.05 -7.46
C ARG A 216 2.04 -4.61 -6.96
N SER A 217 0.92 -4.31 -6.31
CA SER A 217 0.75 -3.07 -5.55
C SER A 217 1.66 -3.08 -4.31
N SER A 218 1.84 -1.91 -3.69
CA SER A 218 2.33 -1.88 -2.31
C SER A 218 1.35 -2.61 -1.38
N THR A 219 1.90 -3.20 -0.32
CA THR A 219 1.18 -4.08 0.59
C THR A 219 0.56 -3.28 1.72
N VAL A 220 -0.73 -3.51 1.97
CA VAL A 220 -1.44 -3.06 3.17
C VAL A 220 -1.19 -4.08 4.26
N VAL A 221 -0.67 -3.64 5.41
CA VAL A 221 -0.39 -4.50 6.55
C VAL A 221 -1.38 -4.20 7.68
N LEU A 222 -2.10 -5.22 8.13
CA LEU A 222 -3.01 -5.15 9.27
C LEU A 222 -2.54 -6.11 10.38
N THR A 223 -2.90 -5.80 11.62
CA THR A 223 -2.75 -6.71 12.74
C THR A 223 -4.14 -7.18 13.18
N ALA A 224 -4.28 -8.50 13.38
CA ALA A 224 -5.55 -9.11 13.77
C ALA A 224 -5.29 -10.27 14.73
N ALA A 225 -6.28 -10.58 15.57
CA ALA A 225 -6.20 -11.73 16.47
C ALA A 225 -7.51 -12.52 16.45
N THR A 226 -7.41 -13.84 16.53
CA THR A 226 -8.57 -14.69 16.77
C THR A 226 -8.98 -14.64 18.24
N LEU A 227 -10.26 -14.83 18.51
CA LEU A 227 -10.78 -14.96 19.87
C LEU A 227 -10.22 -16.22 20.56
N TYR A 228 -10.23 -16.25 21.89
CA TYR A 228 -9.94 -17.48 22.64
C TYR A 228 -11.06 -18.50 22.44
N SER A 229 -10.71 -19.79 22.38
CA SER A 229 -11.72 -20.84 22.38
C SER A 229 -12.37 -20.95 23.76
N THR A 230 -13.59 -21.50 23.83
CA THR A 230 -14.28 -21.73 25.10
C THR A 230 -13.46 -22.60 26.06
N ALA A 231 -12.76 -23.62 25.54
CA ALA A 231 -11.85 -24.45 26.32
C ALA A 231 -10.70 -23.64 26.93
N MET A 232 -10.06 -22.75 26.16
CA MET A 232 -8.97 -21.90 26.67
C MET A 232 -9.48 -20.88 27.69
N GLN A 233 -10.68 -20.32 27.52
CA GLN A 233 -11.29 -19.46 28.53
C GLN A 233 -11.57 -20.21 29.84
N ILE A 234 -11.99 -21.47 29.76
CA ILE A 234 -12.19 -22.33 30.94
C ILE A 234 -10.86 -22.62 31.64
N GLU A 235 -9.80 -22.93 30.89
CA GLU A 235 -8.46 -23.13 31.48
C GLU A 235 -7.95 -21.89 32.20
N GLU A 236 -8.11 -20.71 31.61
CA GLU A 236 -7.66 -19.47 32.23
C GLU A 236 -8.47 -19.14 33.50
N LYS A 237 -9.79 -19.36 33.46
CA LYS A 237 -10.67 -19.24 34.62
C LYS A 237 -10.30 -20.24 35.71
N ASN A 238 -10.05 -21.50 35.36
CA ASN A 238 -9.65 -22.54 36.31
C ASN A 238 -8.28 -22.23 36.94
N ARG A 239 -7.31 -21.74 36.15
CA ARG A 239 -6.01 -21.30 36.67
C ARG A 239 -6.16 -20.16 37.69
N SER A 240 -7.04 -19.20 37.40
CA SER A 240 -7.36 -18.11 38.32
C SER A 240 -8.03 -18.63 39.62
N ILE A 241 -9.02 -19.53 39.51
CA ILE A 241 -9.68 -20.15 40.66
C ILE A 241 -8.69 -20.95 41.51
N ILE A 242 -7.84 -21.76 40.89
CA ILE A 242 -6.80 -22.53 41.60
C ILE A 242 -5.85 -21.58 42.35
N GLY A 243 -5.46 -20.47 41.72
CA GLY A 243 -4.66 -19.43 42.38
C GLY A 243 -5.33 -18.86 43.63
N ILE A 244 -6.62 -18.53 43.55
CA ILE A 244 -7.40 -18.01 44.69
C ILE A 244 -7.53 -19.08 45.80
N VAL A 245 -7.84 -20.34 45.44
CA VAL A 245 -7.96 -21.44 46.41
C VAL A 245 -6.63 -21.71 47.12
N LEU A 246 -5.50 -21.66 46.41
CA LEU A 246 -4.17 -21.78 47.02
C LEU A 246 -3.89 -20.65 48.01
N LEU A 247 -4.25 -19.40 47.68
CA LEU A 247 -4.10 -18.27 48.61
C LEU A 247 -4.97 -18.42 49.87
N VAL A 248 -6.23 -18.82 49.72
CA VAL A 248 -7.15 -19.00 50.86
C VAL A 248 -6.71 -20.18 51.74
N SER A 249 -6.30 -21.29 51.14
CA SER A 249 -5.83 -22.47 51.89
C SER A 249 -4.55 -22.19 52.67
N LEU A 250 -3.59 -21.47 52.09
CA LEU A 250 -2.38 -21.02 52.79
C LEU A 250 -2.72 -20.09 53.98
N ALA A 251 -3.67 -19.17 53.81
CA ALA A 251 -4.13 -18.30 54.88
C ALA A 251 -4.81 -19.10 56.02
N ALA A 252 -5.64 -20.09 55.69
CA ALA A 252 -6.32 -20.94 56.66
C ALA A 252 -5.34 -21.83 57.46
N VAL A 253 -4.33 -22.39 56.79
CA VAL A 253 -3.27 -23.15 57.47
C VAL A 253 -2.45 -22.23 58.38
N GLY A 254 -2.14 -21.02 57.92
CA GLY A 254 -1.46 -20.00 58.73
C GLY A 254 -2.23 -19.63 59.99
N THR A 255 -3.55 -19.41 59.90
CA THR A 255 -4.38 -19.09 61.07
C THR A 255 -4.51 -20.27 62.03
N LEU A 256 -4.67 -21.49 61.53
CA LEU A 256 -4.69 -22.70 62.36
C LEU A 256 -3.36 -22.90 63.11
N ALA A 257 -2.22 -22.68 62.46
CA ALA A 257 -0.91 -22.75 63.09
C ALA A 257 -0.75 -21.69 64.20
N LEU A 258 -1.22 -20.46 63.96
CA LEU A 258 -1.22 -19.40 64.97
C LEU A 258 -2.12 -19.73 66.17
N LEU A 259 -3.31 -20.28 65.92
CA LEU A 259 -4.22 -20.72 66.98
C LEU A 259 -3.63 -21.88 67.79
N ALA A 260 -2.99 -22.85 67.14
CA ALA A 260 -2.29 -23.95 67.79
C ALA A 260 -1.11 -23.45 68.64
N ALA A 261 -0.33 -22.50 68.12
CA ALA A 261 0.74 -21.85 68.88
C ALA A 261 0.19 -21.08 70.08
N ALA A 262 -0.91 -20.33 69.91
CA ALA A 262 -1.56 -19.62 71.01
C ALA A 262 -2.10 -20.58 72.08
N ALA A 263 -2.72 -21.70 71.67
CA ALA A 263 -3.19 -22.75 72.56
C ALA A 263 -2.04 -23.43 73.31
N LEU A 264 -0.92 -23.70 72.64
CA LEU A 264 0.28 -24.20 73.30
C LEU A 264 0.80 -23.20 74.34
N VAL A 265 0.88 -21.91 73.99
CA VAL A 265 1.29 -20.84 74.91
C VAL A 265 0.35 -20.74 76.12
N THR A 266 -0.97 -20.85 75.93
CA THR A 266 -1.93 -20.85 77.07
C THR A 266 -1.83 -22.10 77.93
N VAL A 267 -1.61 -23.29 77.35
CA VAL A 267 -1.37 -24.52 78.10
C VAL A 267 -0.07 -24.44 78.90
N PHE A 268 1.02 -23.93 78.31
CA PHE A 268 2.28 -23.71 79.03
C PHE A 268 2.13 -22.67 80.15
N LYS A 269 1.36 -21.58 79.94
CA LYS A 269 1.03 -20.61 80.99
C LYS A 269 0.16 -21.18 82.11
N ASN A 270 -0.81 -22.04 81.78
CA ASN A 270 -1.69 -22.67 82.77
C ASN A 270 -0.98 -23.76 83.57
N LYS A 271 -0.05 -24.52 82.96
CA LYS A 271 0.78 -25.49 83.68
C LYS A 271 1.75 -24.83 84.66
N ALA A 272 2.12 -23.57 84.42
CA ALA A 272 2.89 -22.75 85.37
C ALA A 272 2.05 -22.15 86.51
N ARG A 273 0.71 -22.35 86.55
CA ARG A 273 -0.18 -21.89 87.62
C ARG A 273 -1.08 -23.03 88.13
N SER A 274 -0.63 -23.71 89.18
CA SER A 274 -1.42 -24.62 90.04
C SER A 274 -0.93 -24.47 91.50
N PRO A 275 -1.80 -24.56 92.53
CA PRO A 275 -1.78 -23.69 93.71
C PRO A 275 -1.24 -24.34 95.01
N THR A 276 -0.66 -23.53 95.90
CA THR A 276 -0.29 -23.91 97.29
C THR A 276 -1.24 -23.26 98.31
N ARG A 277 -1.67 -24.00 99.34
CA ARG A 277 -2.71 -23.64 100.32
C ARG A 277 -2.13 -23.35 101.73
N GLU A 278 -2.55 -22.21 102.29
CA GLU A 278 -2.68 -21.76 103.71
C GLU A 278 -1.55 -21.82 104.76
N ALA A 279 -1.24 -20.64 105.36
CA ALA A 279 -1.22 -20.37 106.82
C ALA A 279 -1.14 -18.84 107.11
N ALA A 280 -1.90 -18.35 108.09
CA ALA A 280 -1.89 -16.98 108.67
C ALA A 280 -1.03 -16.94 109.98
N PRO A 281 -0.87 -15.83 110.77
CA PRO A 281 -1.35 -14.43 110.65
C PRO A 281 -0.33 -13.32 111.07
N THR A 282 -0.80 -12.05 111.12
CA THR A 282 -0.46 -10.89 112.02
C THR A 282 0.08 -9.59 111.40
N GLY A 283 -0.58 -8.46 111.74
CA GLY A 283 0.10 -7.22 112.19
C GLY A 283 0.09 -5.93 111.32
N HIS A 284 -0.67 -4.93 111.78
CA HIS A 284 -0.47 -3.45 111.75
C HIS A 284 -0.55 -2.56 110.47
N GLU A 285 -1.59 -1.71 110.51
CA GLU A 285 -1.64 -0.23 110.47
C GLU A 285 -1.24 0.69 109.27
N MET A 286 -2.19 1.62 109.05
CA MET A 286 -2.10 3.07 108.74
C MET A 286 -1.93 3.64 107.30
N ILE A 287 -3.07 4.21 106.83
CA ILE A 287 -3.30 5.64 106.45
C ILE A 287 -2.86 6.20 105.07
N HIS A 288 -3.82 6.95 104.48
CA HIS A 288 -3.74 8.07 103.50
C HIS A 288 -3.52 7.73 102.00
N LYS A 289 -4.05 8.46 101.00
CA LYS A 289 -5.10 9.49 100.83
C LYS A 289 -5.24 9.74 99.30
N THR A 290 -6.43 10.16 98.85
CA THR A 290 -6.71 11.12 97.74
C THR A 290 -6.51 10.79 96.25
N SER A 291 -7.62 11.05 95.52
CA SER A 291 -7.76 11.94 94.34
C SER A 291 -7.69 11.38 92.92
N ASN A 292 -8.87 11.24 92.32
CA ASN A 292 -9.39 11.99 91.17
C ASN A 292 -8.42 12.38 90.03
N SER A 293 -8.73 11.96 88.79
CA SER A 293 -8.85 12.87 87.63
C SER A 293 -9.47 12.18 86.41
N GLN A 294 -10.50 12.82 85.85
CA GLN A 294 -11.04 12.66 84.49
C GLN A 294 -10.03 13.08 83.41
N LYS A 295 -10.23 12.59 82.17
CA LYS A 295 -10.38 13.32 80.89
C LYS A 295 -10.39 12.29 79.74
N THR A 296 -11.50 12.04 79.03
CA THR A 296 -12.08 12.75 77.86
C THR A 296 -11.19 12.81 76.61
N THR A 297 -11.69 12.14 75.56
CA THR A 297 -11.75 12.50 74.12
C THR A 297 -10.48 12.94 73.37
N PHE A 298 -10.28 12.43 72.15
CA PHE A 298 -10.74 13.10 70.92
C PHE A 298 -10.44 12.30 69.63
N GLU A 299 -11.33 12.52 68.66
CA GLU A 299 -11.27 12.20 67.23
C GLU A 299 -10.05 12.79 66.51
N ASN A 300 -9.73 12.28 65.32
CA ASN A 300 -9.86 13.07 64.08
C ASN A 300 -9.49 12.25 62.83
N GLY A 301 -10.30 12.47 61.78
CA GLY A 301 -9.82 12.95 60.47
C GLY A 301 -9.20 11.94 59.53
#